data_AF-A0A2V7DQS6-F1
#
_entry.id   AF-A0A2V7DQS6-F1
#
_cell.length_a   1.000
_cell.length_b   1.000
_cell.length_c   1.000
_cell.angle_alpha   90.00
_cell.angle_beta   90.00
_cell.angle_gamma   90.00
#
_symmetry.space_group_name_H-M   'P 1'
#
loop_
_entity.id
_entity.type
_entity.pdbx_description
1 polymer ?
#
loop_
_entity_poly.entity_id
_entity_poly.type
_entity_poly.pdbx_seq_one_letter_code
_entity_poly.pdbx_strand_id
1 'polypeptide(L)'
;MVLMGFTYLAGHRLVGPGSAWYVGAPKEELRMPFVNIRLYEGHGKERKDELAKRITQAVTDVCQVPPQAVWVVFEEVPPTDWFAAGAPGQPVKK
;
A
#
# COMPACT_ATOMS: atom_id res chain seq x y z
N MET A 1 11.39 10.78 -22.34
CA MET A 1 11.03 10.05 -23.58
C MET A 1 10.10 8.93 -23.16
N VAL A 2 8.82 8.90 -23.52
CA VAL A 2 8.18 9.35 -24.77
C VAL A 2 7.02 10.31 -24.46
N LEU A 3 6.99 11.41 -25.20
CA LEU A 3 5.86 12.33 -25.38
C LEU A 3 5.09 11.89 -26.65
N MET A 4 3.84 12.35 -26.82
CA MET A 4 2.89 12.18 -27.95
C MET A 4 1.74 11.23 -27.62
N GLY A 5 0.46 11.54 -27.84
CA GLY A 5 -0.18 12.50 -28.74
C GLY A 5 -1.46 11.83 -29.29
N PHE A 6 -2.40 12.62 -29.81
CA PHE A 6 -3.61 12.23 -30.57
C PHE A 6 -4.90 11.93 -29.81
N THR A 7 -5.70 12.99 -29.64
CA THR A 7 -7.10 13.01 -30.06
C THR A 7 -7.26 12.53 -31.52
N TYR A 8 -8.14 11.57 -31.81
CA TYR A 8 -9.41 11.75 -32.58
C TYR A 8 -10.08 10.42 -32.99
N LEU A 9 -11.42 10.39 -32.84
CA LEU A 9 -12.49 9.60 -33.50
C LEU A 9 -12.33 8.10 -33.81
N ALA A 10 -13.13 7.29 -33.11
CA ALA A 10 -14.35 6.65 -33.64
C ALA A 10 -15.04 5.91 -32.47
N GLY A 11 -16.36 5.68 -32.55
CA GLY A 11 -17.14 5.07 -31.49
C GLY A 11 -16.51 3.79 -30.91
N HIS A 12 -16.75 3.60 -29.61
CA HIS A 12 -16.24 2.53 -28.72
C HIS A 12 -14.95 2.85 -27.95
N ARG A 13 -15.16 3.54 -26.82
CA ARG A 13 -14.48 3.39 -25.51
C ARG A 13 -12.95 3.45 -25.51
N LEU A 14 -12.42 4.64 -25.23
CA LEU A 14 -11.02 4.86 -24.85
C LEU A 14 -10.74 4.24 -23.47
N VAL A 15 -9.72 3.39 -23.38
CA VAL A 15 -9.14 2.87 -22.14
C VAL A 15 -7.68 3.33 -22.09
N GLY A 16 -7.36 4.21 -21.14
CA GLY A 16 -6.00 4.67 -20.82
C GLY A 16 -5.66 4.41 -19.35
N PRO A 17 -4.37 4.23 -18.98
CA PRO A 17 -3.95 3.73 -17.68
C PRO A 17 -3.94 4.86 -16.64
N GLY A 18 -5.09 5.11 -16.06
CA GLY A 18 -5.27 6.05 -14.97
C GLY A 18 -6.75 6.14 -14.67
N SER A 19 -7.14 5.90 -13.42
CA SER A 19 -8.51 5.98 -12.87
C SER A 19 -9.50 4.82 -13.14
N ALA A 20 -9.11 3.74 -13.81
CA ALA A 20 -10.04 2.65 -14.16
C ALA A 20 -10.50 1.75 -12.97
N TRP A 21 -10.00 1.92 -11.75
CA TRP A 21 -10.39 1.06 -10.62
C TRP A 21 -11.57 1.58 -9.80
N TYR A 22 -12.03 2.81 -10.02
CA TYR A 22 -13.09 3.43 -9.21
C TYR A 22 -14.02 4.33 -10.05
N VAL A 23 -14.64 3.78 -11.10
CA VAL A 23 -15.71 4.50 -11.81
C VAL A 23 -17.01 4.31 -11.01
N GLY A 24 -17.34 5.26 -10.13
CA GLY A 24 -18.65 5.34 -9.47
C GLY A 24 -18.68 5.83 -8.02
N ALA A 25 -17.54 5.87 -7.33
CA ALA A 25 -17.49 6.38 -5.95
C ALA A 25 -17.40 7.92 -5.93
N PRO A 26 -18.25 8.64 -5.18
CA PRO A 26 -18.13 10.08 -5.03
C PRO A 26 -16.75 10.47 -4.47
N LYS A 27 -16.25 11.64 -4.87
CA LYS A 27 -14.86 12.08 -4.63
C LYS A 27 -14.51 12.21 -3.14
N GLU A 28 -15.51 12.41 -2.27
CA GLU A 28 -15.38 12.37 -0.80
C GLU A 28 -15.14 10.96 -0.20
N GLU A 29 -15.41 9.88 -0.94
CA GLU A 29 -15.25 8.46 -0.50
C GLU A 29 -13.90 7.85 -0.86
N LEU A 30 -13.04 8.56 -1.60
CA LEU A 30 -11.68 8.11 -1.94
C LEU A 30 -10.70 8.31 -0.78
N ARG A 31 -11.07 7.84 0.41
CA ARG A 31 -10.12 7.67 1.52
C ARG A 31 -9.39 6.36 1.27
N MET A 32 -8.32 6.41 0.48
CA MET A 32 -7.43 5.28 0.19
C MET A 32 -6.38 5.19 1.30
N PRO A 33 -6.61 4.44 2.40
CA PRO A 33 -5.71 4.49 3.53
C PRO A 33 -4.46 3.70 3.17
N PHE A 34 -3.33 4.38 3.29
CA PHE A 34 -2.03 3.79 3.07
C PHE A 34 -1.34 3.55 4.42
N VAL A 35 -0.94 2.31 4.67
CA VAL A 35 -0.24 1.91 5.88
C VAL A 35 1.15 1.41 5.49
N ASN A 36 2.17 2.14 5.89
CA ASN A 36 3.57 1.70 5.76
C ASN A 36 4.06 1.18 7.12
N ILE A 37 4.59 -0.04 7.11
CA ILE A 37 5.08 -0.71 8.30
C ILE A 37 6.55 -0.95 8.10
N ARG A 38 7.36 -0.29 8.94
CA ARG A 38 8.80 -0.49 8.99
C ARG A 38 9.11 -1.38 10.19
N LEU A 39 9.79 -2.49 9.94
CA LEU A 39 10.11 -3.49 10.95
C LEU A 39 11.47 -4.12 10.67
N TYR A 40 12.01 -4.83 11.63
CA TYR A 40 13.23 -5.62 11.40
C TYR A 40 12.99 -6.70 10.36
N GLU A 41 14.04 -7.03 9.61
CA GLU A 41 14.03 -8.18 8.72
C GLU A 41 13.89 -9.51 9.48
N GLY A 42 13.51 -10.56 8.74
CA GLY A 42 13.35 -11.91 9.30
C GLY A 42 11.90 -12.32 9.55
N HIS A 43 10.94 -11.55 9.04
CA HIS A 43 9.53 -11.92 9.08
C HIS A 43 9.18 -12.69 7.81
N GLY A 44 9.06 -14.02 7.94
CA GLY A 44 8.65 -14.89 6.84
C GLY A 44 7.30 -14.48 6.23
N LYS A 45 7.03 -14.95 5.01
CA LYS A 45 5.85 -14.57 4.22
C LYS A 45 4.53 -14.74 4.99
N GLU A 46 4.35 -15.89 5.63
CA GLU A 46 3.12 -16.21 6.39
C GLU A 46 2.80 -15.17 7.46
N ARG A 47 3.81 -14.69 8.19
CA ARG A 47 3.64 -13.68 9.23
C ARG A 47 3.25 -12.33 8.63
N LYS A 48 3.84 -11.94 7.49
CA LYS A 48 3.49 -10.70 6.78
C LYS A 48 2.09 -10.76 6.18
N ASP A 49 1.68 -11.92 5.66
CA ASP A 49 0.33 -12.15 5.13
C ASP A 49 -0.73 -11.99 6.24
N GLU A 50 -0.52 -12.62 7.39
CA GLU A 50 -1.44 -12.52 8.52
C GLU A 50 -1.49 -11.08 9.08
N LEU A 51 -0.34 -10.39 9.14
CA LEU A 51 -0.27 -9.01 9.58
C LEU A 51 -1.02 -8.07 8.63
N ALA A 52 -0.84 -8.24 7.31
CA ALA A 52 -1.57 -7.46 6.30
C ALA A 52 -3.08 -7.65 6.44
N LYS A 53 -3.54 -8.89 6.58
CA LYS A 53 -4.96 -9.22 6.76
C LYS A 53 -5.56 -8.51 7.97
N ARG A 54 -4.90 -8.59 9.13
CA ARG A 54 -5.39 -7.98 10.37
C ARG A 54 -5.40 -6.45 10.30
N ILE A 55 -4.39 -5.86 9.69
CA ILE A 55 -4.30 -4.39 9.54
C ILE A 55 -5.36 -3.89 8.58
N THR A 56 -5.53 -4.53 7.42
CA THR A 56 -6.60 -4.20 6.48
C THR A 56 -7.97 -4.29 7.15
N GLN A 57 -8.21 -5.33 7.94
CA GLN A 57 -9.47 -5.47 8.69
C GLN A 57 -9.65 -4.34 9.71
N ALA A 58 -8.65 -4.05 10.53
CA ALA A 58 -8.73 -2.98 11.52
C ALA A 58 -8.99 -1.60 10.89
N VAL A 59 -8.35 -1.30 9.76
CA VAL A 59 -8.57 -0.05 9.03
C VAL A 59 -9.98 -0.02 8.43
N THR A 60 -10.43 -1.12 7.83
CA THR A 60 -11.80 -1.26 7.29
C THR A 60 -12.83 -0.98 8.38
N ASP A 61 -12.68 -1.63 9.55
CA ASP A 61 -13.62 -1.55 10.66
C ASP A 61 -13.65 -0.17 11.32
N VAL A 62 -12.49 0.46 11.54
CA VAL A 62 -12.43 1.76 12.24
C VAL A 62 -12.73 2.92 11.29
N CYS A 63 -12.17 2.88 10.08
CA CYS A 63 -12.31 3.97 9.12
C CYS A 63 -13.55 3.85 8.23
N GLN A 64 -14.30 2.74 8.32
CA GLN A 64 -15.52 2.49 7.56
C GLN A 64 -15.28 2.61 6.04
N VAL A 65 -14.18 2.02 5.56
CA VAL A 65 -13.79 1.97 4.14
C VAL A 65 -13.79 0.53 3.66
N PRO A 66 -14.01 0.26 2.36
CA PRO A 66 -13.93 -1.09 1.85
C PRO A 66 -12.48 -1.62 1.85
N PRO A 67 -12.26 -2.93 2.04
CA PRO A 67 -10.91 -3.50 2.19
C PRO A 67 -10.03 -3.32 0.95
N GLN A 68 -10.61 -3.28 -0.25
CA GLN A 68 -9.88 -3.02 -1.50
C GLN A 68 -9.30 -1.60 -1.62
N ALA A 69 -9.73 -0.67 -0.75
CA ALA A 69 -9.16 0.67 -0.67
C ALA A 69 -7.94 0.76 0.24
N VAL A 70 -7.67 -0.26 1.06
CA VAL A 70 -6.58 -0.27 2.05
C VAL A 70 -5.32 -0.88 1.46
N TRP A 71 -4.23 -0.12 1.48
CA TRP A 71 -2.93 -0.55 0.98
C TRP A 71 -1.95 -0.69 2.14
N VAL A 72 -1.35 -1.87 2.27
CA VAL A 72 -0.34 -2.17 3.29
C VAL A 72 0.98 -2.47 2.61
N VAL A 73 2.04 -1.75 3.00
CA VAL A 73 3.40 -1.94 2.51
C VAL A 73 4.32 -2.25 3.68
N PHE A 74 5.11 -3.31 3.53
CA PHE A 74 6.16 -3.68 4.48
C PHE A 74 7.52 -3.20 3.98
N GLU A 75 8.26 -2.54 4.85
CA GLU A 75 9.67 -2.21 4.68
C GLU A 75 10.46 -2.95 5.76
N GLU A 76 11.24 -3.95 5.34
CA GLU A 76 12.14 -4.67 6.22
C GLU A 76 13.48 -3.96 6.27
N VAL A 77 13.92 -3.60 7.48
CA VAL A 77 15.15 -2.87 7.72
C VAL A 77 16.11 -3.76 8.52
N PRO A 78 17.36 -3.95 8.07
CA PRO A 78 18.36 -4.65 8.88
C PRO A 78 18.52 -3.97 10.25
N PRO A 79 18.69 -4.71 11.36
CA PRO A 79 18.88 -4.10 12.68
C PRO A 79 20.06 -3.13 12.74
N THR A 80 21.12 -3.40 11.96
CA THR A 80 22.31 -2.53 11.84
C THR A 80 22.00 -1.15 11.27
N ASP A 81 20.93 -1.05 10.49
CA ASP A 81 20.54 0.18 9.79
C ASP A 81 19.41 0.91 10.54
N TRP A 82 18.92 0.32 11.64
CA TRP A 82 17.89 0.90 12.49
C TRP A 82 18.50 1.50 13.75
N PHE A 83 18.64 2.82 13.79
CA PHE A 83 19.22 3.52 14.93
C PHE A 83 18.16 4.03 15.90
N ALA A 84 18.35 3.75 17.19
CA ALA A 84 17.57 4.32 18.28
C ALA A 84 18.53 4.94 19.30
N ALA A 85 18.30 6.21 19.66
CA ALA A 85 19.18 6.97 20.56
C ALA A 85 20.68 6.95 20.15
N GLY A 86 20.96 6.91 18.85
CA GLY A 86 22.33 6.89 18.30
C GLY A 86 23.02 5.52 18.29
N ALA A 87 22.36 4.46 18.75
CA ALA A 87 22.89 3.10 18.71
C ALA A 87 22.16 2.27 17.64
N PRO A 88 22.85 1.41 16.86
CA PRO A 88 22.21 0.51 15.94
C PRO A 88 21.43 -0.56 16.71
N GLY A 89 20.32 -1.02 16.12
CA GLY A 89 19.53 -2.13 16.60
C GLY A 89 20.36 -3.40 16.66
N GLN A 90 20.01 -4.28 17.59
CA GLN A 90 20.63 -5.60 17.70
C GLN A 90 19.75 -6.66 17.02
N PRO A 91 20.34 -7.66 16.36
CA PRO A 91 19.60 -8.79 15.84
C PRO A 91 18.79 -9.46 16.95
N VAL A 92 17.54 -9.79 16.65
CA VAL A 92 16.71 -10.58 17.56
C VAL A 92 17.33 -11.97 17.66
N LYS A 93 17.79 -12.34 18.85
CA LYS A 93 18.27 -13.71 19.12
C LYS A 93 17.08 -14.66 18.96
N LYS A 94 17.23 -15.65 18.07
CA LYS A 94 16.24 -16.71 17.86
C LYS A 94 16.10 -17.61 19.07
#